data_AF-A0A397IQA9-F1
#
_entry.id   AF-A0A397IQA9-F1
#
_cell.length_a   1.000
_cell.length_b   1.000
_cell.length_c   1.000
_cell.angle_alpha   90.00
_cell.angle_beta   90.00
_cell.angle_gamma   90.00
#
_symmetry.space_group_name_H-M   'P 1'
#
loop_
_entity.id
_entity.type
_entity.pdbx_description
1 polymer ?
#
loop_
_entity_poly.entity_id
_entity_poly.type
_entity_poly.pdbx_seq_one_letter_code
_entity_poly.pdbx_strand_id
1 'polypeptide(L)'
;MALFRRAKFLFKYSISPHSFVVKNIPRNGINYNVIKLGTINFNHNLTTAATTTTTNITNVPPGILNKKNKNKKKDKKDNIVNTAAVNENNDEGEDEDEDEINVDGDDDKSLMKKEVIKGKLAQLYNKKSENKAEVEKNNKFYLNNYIDNINLELFKDFPAWLDGLGMKPLAPLFEGKTWEEIASYSLRDIEVTGVVHRELLKRLNRHLMKIRGHLARKSMPILERTVSDDGKIPKISDAKYDVKEDVVLRLHALTDGMGRYEPFLRGLEWDEIMSLGRKSLVRLGIEKPNMLVQAFRLDENPSIINEEAQAKFIEYNAFYKENYIQKTNFELLEDFPAWLEGLGLKPLTPRFKDMIWKDILKLRSEGLEELGIYNTNIRRRLIKHFLRAQRDLAAANGEAIPVEKIKEFPKMEDIIQAPIDFKILEDVPCWLHSIRDEFGKFAPFFEGKNWKEIINLSKNELKEMGIFDFEIRNTLHKGLELQKQAFVAQSNSI
;
A
#
# COMPACT_ATOMS: atom_id res chain seq x y z
N MET A 1 62.99 -9.94 45.16
CA MET A 1 63.63 -10.08 43.84
C MET A 1 62.55 -10.04 42.77
N ALA A 2 62.81 -9.32 41.66
CA ALA A 2 62.04 -9.20 40.40
C ALA A 2 60.65 -8.53 40.49
N LEU A 3 60.42 -7.24 40.15
CA LEU A 3 60.41 -6.53 38.84
C LEU A 3 59.46 -7.14 37.79
N PHE A 4 58.44 -6.39 37.36
CA PHE A 4 58.04 -6.06 35.96
C PHE A 4 56.78 -5.15 35.98
N ARG A 5 56.92 -3.83 35.80
CA ARG A 5 56.80 -3.01 34.56
C ARG A 5 55.37 -2.54 34.20
N ARG A 6 55.13 -1.26 34.48
CA ARG A 6 54.14 -0.35 33.89
C ARG A 6 54.47 -0.07 32.42
N ALA A 7 53.50 -0.18 31.53
CA ALA A 7 53.56 0.39 30.18
C ALA A 7 52.56 1.56 30.07
N LYS A 8 53.10 2.78 29.91
CA LYS A 8 52.37 3.96 29.44
C LYS A 8 52.52 3.99 27.92
N PHE A 9 51.40 3.91 27.18
CA PHE A 9 51.38 4.23 25.75
C PHE A 9 50.71 5.58 25.54
N LEU A 10 51.53 6.54 25.09
CA LEU A 10 51.13 7.83 24.56
C LEU A 10 50.74 7.64 23.09
N PHE A 11 49.52 8.00 22.71
CA PHE A 11 49.19 8.26 21.31
C PHE A 11 48.94 9.76 21.10
N LYS A 12 49.81 10.34 20.27
CA LYS A 12 49.75 11.68 19.70
C LYS A 12 48.54 11.77 18.76
N TYR A 13 47.66 12.75 18.97
CA TYR A 13 46.71 13.16 17.94
C TYR A 13 47.35 14.17 17.01
N SER A 14 47.36 13.83 15.72
CA SER A 14 47.77 14.66 14.61
C SER A 14 46.70 15.70 14.32
N ILE A 15 47.10 16.97 14.30
CA ILE A 15 46.31 18.09 13.81
C ILE A 15 46.56 18.16 12.29
N SER A 16 45.50 18.18 11.49
CA SER A 16 45.56 18.81 10.18
C SER A 16 44.34 19.70 9.95
N PRO A 17 44.56 20.88 9.34
CA PRO A 17 43.57 21.92 9.18
C PRO A 17 42.77 21.71 7.89
N HIS A 18 41.71 22.49 7.71
CA HIS A 18 41.02 22.92 6.47
C HIS A 18 39.50 22.94 6.69
N SER A 19 39.06 23.91 7.50
CA SER A 19 37.67 24.39 7.45
C SER A 19 37.55 25.39 6.31
N PHE A 20 36.84 25.01 5.25
CA PHE A 20 36.35 25.96 4.27
C PHE A 20 35.18 26.75 4.89
N VAL A 21 35.43 28.04 5.09
CA VAL A 21 34.43 29.06 5.41
C VAL A 21 33.54 29.26 4.18
N VAL A 22 32.29 28.81 4.25
CA VAL A 22 31.24 29.27 3.32
C VAL A 22 30.37 30.28 4.06
N LYS A 23 30.38 31.50 3.53
CA LYS A 23 29.64 32.66 4.03
C LYS A 23 28.13 32.40 4.02
N ASN A 24 27.49 32.78 5.14
CA ASN A 24 26.05 32.88 5.29
C ASN A 24 25.43 33.82 4.24
N ILE A 25 24.40 33.35 3.56
CA ILE A 25 23.42 34.17 2.83
C ILE A 25 22.05 33.90 3.48
N PRO A 26 21.30 34.92 3.92
CA PRO A 26 19.97 34.72 4.48
C PRO A 26 18.98 34.42 3.35
N ARG A 27 18.23 33.32 3.45
CA ARG A 27 17.04 33.08 2.62
C ARG A 27 15.80 33.08 3.50
N ASN A 28 15.14 34.23 3.50
CA ASN A 28 13.72 34.36 3.80
C ASN A 28 12.91 33.60 2.74
N GLY A 29 11.81 32.96 3.17
CA GLY A 29 10.65 32.73 2.31
C GLY A 29 10.30 31.28 1.98
N ILE A 30 9.24 30.80 2.65
CA ILE A 30 8.18 29.91 2.16
C ILE A 30 8.58 28.47 1.77
N ASN A 31 8.20 27.55 2.66
CA ASN A 31 8.27 26.10 2.52
C ASN A 31 7.31 25.60 1.43
N TYR A 32 7.84 24.89 0.43
CA TYR A 32 7.07 23.97 -0.41
C TYR A 32 7.52 22.53 -0.13
N ASN A 33 6.54 21.66 0.11
CA ASN A 33 6.70 20.22 0.24
C ASN A 33 7.42 19.63 -0.98
N VAL A 34 8.66 19.18 -0.81
CA VAL A 34 9.39 18.39 -1.80
C VAL A 34 9.23 16.91 -1.46
N ILE A 35 8.37 16.23 -2.21
CA ILE A 35 8.38 14.78 -2.35
C ILE A 35 9.59 14.43 -3.23
N LYS A 36 10.52 13.63 -2.70
CA LYS A 36 11.60 13.01 -3.48
C LYS A 36 11.01 12.07 -4.52
N LEU A 37 11.08 12.45 -5.79
CA LEU A 37 10.99 11.52 -6.92
C LEU A 37 12.40 11.07 -7.30
N GLY A 38 12.55 9.78 -7.53
CA GLY A 38 13.79 9.13 -7.94
C GLY A 38 14.32 9.70 -9.25
N THR A 39 15.64 9.75 -9.33
CA THR A 39 16.44 10.15 -10.49
C THR A 39 16.10 9.25 -11.69
N ILE A 40 15.47 9.82 -12.71
CA ILE A 40 15.40 9.22 -14.06
C ILE A 40 16.32 10.05 -14.96
N ASN A 41 17.37 9.42 -15.47
CA ASN A 41 18.25 9.99 -16.48
C ASN A 41 17.50 10.07 -17.82
N PHE A 42 17.29 11.29 -18.32
CA PHE A 42 16.93 11.52 -19.72
C PHE A 42 18.00 12.39 -20.38
N ASN A 43 18.76 11.79 -21.28
CA ASN A 43 19.53 12.51 -22.29
C ASN A 43 18.54 12.92 -23.40
N HIS A 44 18.25 14.21 -23.53
CA HIS A 44 17.74 14.74 -24.79
C HIS A 44 18.34 16.11 -25.11
N ASN A 45 18.81 16.19 -26.36
CA ASN A 45 19.34 17.36 -27.02
C ASN A 45 18.32 18.49 -27.08
N LEU A 46 18.76 19.70 -26.75
CA LEU A 46 18.06 20.95 -26.99
C LEU A 46 18.21 21.35 -28.46
N THR A 47 17.12 21.72 -29.11
CA THR A 47 17.15 22.64 -30.25
C THR A 47 15.99 23.60 -30.13
N THR A 48 16.33 24.88 -30.16
CA THR A 48 15.49 26.06 -29.89
C THR A 48 14.82 26.62 -31.15
N ALA A 49 13.76 27.40 -30.90
CA ALA A 49 13.12 28.43 -31.74
C ALA A 49 12.13 27.91 -32.82
N ALA A 50 11.03 28.59 -33.18
CA ALA A 50 10.59 29.96 -32.94
C ALA A 50 9.06 30.07 -33.02
N THR A 51 8.54 31.16 -32.45
CA THR A 51 7.20 31.76 -32.56
C THR A 51 6.73 32.05 -33.98
N THR A 52 5.45 31.81 -34.26
CA THR A 52 4.60 32.71 -35.07
C THR A 52 3.13 32.54 -34.73
N THR A 53 2.50 33.67 -34.43
CA THR A 53 1.06 33.90 -34.23
C THR A 53 0.35 34.00 -35.58
N THR A 54 -0.80 33.33 -35.78
CA THR A 54 -1.87 33.81 -36.69
C THR A 54 -3.21 33.17 -36.32
N THR A 55 -4.19 34.02 -36.02
CA THR A 55 -5.62 33.76 -35.90
C THR A 55 -6.27 33.52 -37.27
N ASN A 56 -7.13 32.50 -37.41
CA ASN A 56 -8.55 32.68 -37.77
C ASN A 56 -9.31 31.37 -38.04
N ILE A 57 -10.60 31.50 -37.75
CA ILE A 57 -11.75 30.61 -37.87
C ILE A 57 -11.98 30.17 -39.33
N THR A 58 -12.33 28.90 -39.58
CA THR A 58 -13.52 28.41 -40.33
C THR A 58 -13.41 26.92 -40.71
N ASN A 59 -14.55 26.24 -40.54
CA ASN A 59 -15.02 24.95 -41.08
C ASN A 59 -14.15 24.20 -42.11
N VAL A 60 -14.00 22.88 -41.92
CA VAL A 60 -13.59 21.93 -42.98
C VAL A 60 -14.51 20.69 -42.98
N PRO A 61 -15.14 20.33 -44.12
CA PRO A 61 -15.82 19.06 -44.37
C PRO A 61 -14.85 17.97 -44.88
N PRO A 62 -15.25 16.69 -44.93
CA PRO A 62 -14.31 15.57 -45.03
C PRO A 62 -13.92 15.25 -46.48
N GLY A 63 -12.64 14.92 -46.73
CA GLY A 63 -12.25 14.22 -47.95
C GLY A 63 -10.77 14.23 -48.33
N ILE A 64 -10.14 13.05 -48.18
CA ILE A 64 -9.19 12.40 -49.11
C ILE A 64 -7.86 13.11 -49.43
N LEU A 65 -6.72 12.55 -48.99
CA LEU A 65 -5.67 12.01 -49.89
C LEU A 65 -4.50 11.33 -49.18
N ASN A 66 -4.23 10.12 -49.66
CA ASN A 66 -3.03 9.31 -49.51
C ASN A 66 -1.71 10.09 -49.63
N LYS A 67 -0.77 9.87 -48.70
CA LYS A 67 0.67 9.94 -49.00
C LYS A 67 1.38 8.67 -48.55
N LYS A 68 1.83 7.92 -49.55
CA LYS A 68 2.78 6.80 -49.47
C LYS A 68 4.11 7.33 -48.92
N ASN A 69 4.56 6.80 -47.79
CA ASN A 69 5.96 6.95 -47.36
C ASN A 69 6.78 5.75 -47.83
N LYS A 70 7.74 6.01 -48.71
CA LYS A 70 8.80 5.09 -49.12
C LYS A 70 9.86 5.05 -48.01
N ASN A 71 9.96 3.93 -47.28
CA ASN A 71 11.10 3.68 -46.41
C ASN A 71 12.17 2.86 -47.14
N LYS A 72 13.39 3.41 -47.13
CA LYS A 72 14.64 2.81 -47.61
C LYS A 72 14.97 1.56 -46.78
N LYS A 73 15.10 0.42 -47.47
CA LYS A 73 15.85 -0.75 -46.98
C LYS A 73 17.30 -0.35 -46.71
N LYS A 74 17.80 -0.73 -45.54
CA LYS A 74 19.24 -0.84 -45.28
C LYS A 74 19.47 -2.18 -44.61
N ASP A 75 20.02 -3.12 -45.37
CA ASP A 75 20.38 -4.46 -44.92
C ASP A 75 21.46 -4.36 -43.83
N LYS A 76 21.24 -5.07 -42.72
CA LYS A 76 22.28 -5.35 -41.73
C LYS A 76 22.22 -6.83 -41.40
N LYS A 77 23.31 -7.51 -41.78
CA LYS A 77 23.59 -8.94 -41.61
C LYS A 77 23.52 -9.37 -40.15
N ASP A 78 23.03 -10.59 -39.99
CA ASP A 78 22.94 -11.39 -38.78
C ASP A 78 24.31 -11.63 -38.12
N ASN A 79 24.31 -11.59 -36.79
CA ASN A 79 25.19 -12.37 -35.92
C ASN A 79 24.51 -12.46 -34.55
N ILE A 80 23.69 -13.50 -34.38
CA ILE A 80 23.09 -13.88 -33.10
C ILE A 80 24.02 -14.91 -32.46
N VAL A 81 24.74 -14.49 -31.42
CA VAL A 81 25.36 -15.38 -30.44
C VAL A 81 24.35 -15.55 -29.31
N ASN A 82 23.84 -16.78 -29.17
CA ASN A 82 22.98 -17.21 -28.07
C ASN A 82 23.74 -17.17 -26.74
N THR A 83 23.22 -16.42 -25.76
CA THR A 83 23.39 -16.71 -24.32
C THR A 83 22.25 -16.02 -23.56
N ALA A 84 21.15 -16.75 -23.36
CA ALA A 84 20.15 -16.39 -22.37
C ALA A 84 20.15 -17.51 -21.32
N ALA A 85 20.87 -17.28 -20.23
CA ALA A 85 20.66 -18.01 -18.98
C ALA A 85 19.43 -17.40 -18.31
N VAL A 86 18.29 -18.05 -18.48
CA VAL A 86 17.08 -17.78 -17.70
C VAL A 86 17.23 -18.59 -16.41
N ASN A 87 17.29 -17.89 -15.28
CA ASN A 87 17.10 -18.48 -13.96
C ASN A 87 15.63 -18.90 -13.84
N GLU A 88 15.36 -20.16 -14.13
CA GLU A 88 14.17 -20.88 -13.69
C GLU A 88 14.34 -21.23 -12.21
N ASN A 89 13.81 -20.36 -11.34
CA ASN A 89 13.45 -20.80 -10.00
C ASN A 89 12.05 -21.38 -10.09
N ASN A 90 12.01 -22.69 -10.35
CA ASN A 90 10.82 -23.51 -10.30
C ASN A 90 10.37 -23.62 -8.84
N ASP A 91 9.30 -22.91 -8.50
CA ASP A 91 8.42 -23.27 -7.37
C ASP A 91 7.47 -24.37 -7.90
N GLU A 92 8.06 -25.55 -8.14
CA GLU A 92 7.38 -26.77 -8.56
C GLU A 92 6.77 -27.43 -7.32
N GLY A 93 5.58 -26.95 -6.98
CA GLY A 93 4.70 -27.52 -5.98
C GLY A 93 3.27 -27.04 -6.24
N GLU A 94 2.84 -27.03 -7.50
CA GLU A 94 1.42 -26.86 -7.83
C GLU A 94 0.82 -28.26 -7.96
N ASP A 95 0.06 -28.64 -6.93
CA ASP A 95 -0.83 -29.79 -6.90
C ASP A 95 -1.62 -29.87 -8.22
N GLU A 96 -1.68 -31.07 -8.81
CA GLU A 96 -2.58 -31.40 -9.90
C GLU A 96 -4.03 -31.45 -9.39
N ASP A 97 -4.52 -30.34 -8.85
CA ASP A 97 -5.92 -30.20 -8.49
C ASP A 97 -6.72 -30.14 -9.80
N GLU A 98 -7.42 -31.23 -10.10
CA GLU A 98 -8.52 -31.22 -11.04
C GLU A 98 -9.57 -30.25 -10.50
N ASP A 99 -9.46 -28.96 -10.86
CA ASP A 99 -10.48 -27.92 -10.63
C ASP A 99 -11.79 -28.28 -11.39
N GLU A 100 -12.45 -29.37 -11.01
CA GLU A 100 -13.88 -29.52 -11.23
C GLU A 100 -14.58 -28.43 -10.42
N ILE A 101 -15.70 -27.91 -10.95
CA ILE A 101 -16.50 -26.91 -10.23
C ILE A 101 -16.97 -27.58 -8.93
N ASN A 102 -16.34 -27.20 -7.83
CA ASN A 102 -16.57 -27.76 -6.50
C ASN A 102 -17.93 -27.28 -6.01
N VAL A 103 -18.99 -27.96 -6.43
CA VAL A 103 -20.31 -27.87 -5.80
C VAL A 103 -20.45 -29.14 -5.00
N ASP A 104 -20.11 -29.04 -3.71
CA ASP A 104 -20.29 -30.09 -2.72
C ASP A 104 -21.79 -30.26 -2.48
N GLY A 105 -22.32 -31.37 -2.98
CA GLY A 105 -23.74 -31.70 -2.85
C GLY A 105 -24.16 -32.71 -3.89
N ASP A 106 -24.45 -33.93 -3.44
CA ASP A 106 -25.05 -35.02 -4.23
C ASP A 106 -26.55 -34.80 -4.50
N ASP A 107 -27.05 -33.57 -4.32
CA ASP A 107 -28.45 -33.27 -4.62
C ASP A 107 -28.66 -33.05 -6.13
N ASP A 108 -29.77 -33.56 -6.66
CA ASP A 108 -30.12 -33.43 -8.08
C ASP A 108 -30.16 -31.96 -8.55
N LYS A 109 -30.36 -31.02 -7.61
CA LYS A 109 -30.35 -29.57 -7.86
C LYS A 109 -28.94 -29.03 -8.15
N SER A 110 -27.92 -29.47 -7.42
CA SER A 110 -26.51 -29.14 -7.66
C SER A 110 -26.09 -29.61 -9.05
N LEU A 111 -26.46 -30.83 -9.44
CA LEU A 111 -26.17 -31.38 -10.77
C LEU A 111 -26.81 -30.56 -11.89
N MET A 112 -28.09 -30.19 -11.77
CA MET A 112 -28.74 -29.33 -12.75
C MET A 112 -28.07 -27.95 -12.85
N LYS A 113 -27.68 -27.35 -11.70
CA LYS A 113 -26.96 -26.06 -11.69
C LYS A 113 -25.60 -26.18 -12.39
N LYS A 114 -24.84 -27.26 -12.17
CA LYS A 114 -23.57 -27.53 -12.86
C LYS A 114 -23.75 -27.60 -14.38
N GLU A 115 -24.76 -28.32 -14.88
CA GLU A 115 -25.02 -28.42 -16.32
C GLU A 115 -25.44 -27.09 -16.95
N VAL A 116 -26.25 -26.29 -16.25
CA VAL A 116 -26.60 -24.93 -16.69
C VAL A 116 -25.35 -24.05 -16.80
N ILE A 117 -24.47 -24.07 -15.78
CA ILE A 117 -23.22 -23.30 -15.78
C ILE A 117 -22.30 -23.77 -16.93
N LYS A 118 -22.15 -25.09 -17.14
CA LYS A 118 -21.38 -25.63 -18.27
C LYS A 118 -21.91 -25.13 -19.61
N GLY A 119 -23.23 -25.10 -19.79
CA GLY A 119 -23.88 -24.55 -20.99
C GLY A 119 -23.55 -23.07 -21.22
N LYS A 120 -23.65 -22.24 -20.19
CA LYS A 120 -23.27 -20.81 -20.25
C LYS A 120 -21.78 -20.62 -20.58
N LEU A 121 -20.90 -21.40 -19.93
CA LEU A 121 -19.46 -21.36 -20.19
C LEU A 121 -19.10 -21.77 -21.61
N ALA A 122 -19.79 -22.75 -22.19
CA ALA A 122 -19.60 -23.13 -23.59
C ALA A 122 -19.99 -21.99 -24.55
N GLN A 123 -21.06 -21.26 -24.27
CA GLN A 123 -21.45 -20.08 -25.05
C GLN A 123 -20.39 -18.97 -24.96
N LEU A 124 -19.87 -18.70 -23.77
CA LEU A 124 -18.81 -17.71 -23.56
C LEU A 124 -17.50 -18.12 -24.24
N TYR A 125 -17.18 -19.41 -24.23
CA TYR A 125 -16.01 -19.94 -24.94
C TYR A 125 -16.10 -19.68 -26.45
N ASN A 126 -17.27 -19.89 -27.04
CA ASN A 126 -17.49 -19.59 -28.46
C ASN A 126 -17.35 -18.10 -28.79
N LYS A 127 -17.62 -17.22 -27.81
CA LYS A 127 -17.47 -15.75 -27.94
C LYS A 127 -16.11 -15.22 -27.48
N LYS A 128 -15.15 -16.09 -27.15
CA LYS A 128 -13.84 -15.70 -26.58
C LYS A 128 -13.10 -14.65 -27.43
N SER A 129 -13.08 -14.81 -28.75
CA SER A 129 -12.41 -13.87 -29.67
C SER A 129 -13.11 -12.50 -29.69
N GLU A 130 -14.44 -12.48 -29.70
CA GLU A 130 -15.26 -11.27 -29.64
C GLU A 130 -15.03 -10.53 -28.31
N ASN A 131 -15.10 -11.25 -27.19
CA ASN A 131 -14.84 -10.70 -25.85
C ASN A 131 -13.42 -10.14 -25.74
N LYS A 132 -12.42 -10.83 -26.31
CA LYS A 132 -11.03 -10.32 -26.35
C LYS A 132 -10.93 -9.02 -27.16
N ALA A 133 -11.57 -8.96 -28.34
CA ALA A 133 -11.59 -7.76 -29.16
C ALA A 133 -12.30 -6.60 -28.45
N GLU A 134 -13.39 -6.86 -27.72
CA GLU A 134 -14.10 -5.88 -26.90
C GLU A 134 -13.20 -5.34 -25.77
N VAL A 135 -12.51 -6.22 -25.03
CA VAL A 135 -11.58 -5.81 -23.97
C VAL A 135 -10.41 -5.00 -24.53
N GLU A 136 -9.86 -5.37 -25.68
CA GLU A 136 -8.81 -4.58 -26.34
C GLU A 136 -9.32 -3.19 -26.77
N LYS A 137 -10.55 -3.11 -27.30
CA LYS A 137 -11.19 -1.84 -27.64
C LYS A 137 -11.40 -0.97 -26.40
N ASN A 138 -11.93 -1.54 -25.32
CA ASN A 138 -12.16 -0.84 -24.05
C ASN A 138 -10.83 -0.40 -23.42
N ASN A 139 -9.79 -1.23 -23.48
CA ASN A 139 -8.46 -0.87 -22.99
C ASN A 139 -7.84 0.27 -23.79
N LYS A 140 -7.96 0.26 -25.13
CA LYS A 140 -7.52 1.40 -25.98
C LYS A 140 -8.27 2.67 -25.64
N PHE A 141 -9.60 2.59 -25.46
CA PHE A 141 -10.40 3.72 -25.02
C PHE A 141 -9.94 4.24 -23.65
N TYR A 142 -9.70 3.34 -22.70
CA TYR A 142 -9.23 3.68 -21.36
C TYR A 142 -7.86 4.38 -21.38
N LEU A 143 -6.90 3.83 -22.11
CA LEU A 143 -5.57 4.43 -22.24
C LEU A 143 -5.65 5.84 -22.84
N ASN A 144 -6.40 5.99 -23.93
CA ASN A 144 -6.54 7.25 -24.64
C ASN A 144 -7.24 8.36 -23.87
N ASN A 145 -8.13 8.03 -22.91
CA ASN A 145 -8.95 9.03 -22.21
C ASN A 145 -8.54 9.27 -20.74
N TYR A 146 -7.86 8.32 -20.11
CA TYR A 146 -7.57 8.38 -18.66
C TYR A 146 -6.07 8.28 -18.31
N ILE A 147 -5.24 7.77 -19.21
CA ILE A 147 -3.81 7.53 -18.96
C ILE A 147 -2.94 8.45 -19.81
N ASP A 148 -2.97 8.26 -21.13
CA ASP A 148 -2.06 8.91 -22.07
C ASP A 148 -2.48 10.36 -22.30
N ASN A 149 -3.79 10.58 -22.50
CA ASN A 149 -4.38 11.89 -22.64
C ASN A 149 -5.60 11.99 -21.74
N ILE A 150 -5.55 12.88 -20.75
CA ILE A 150 -6.71 13.15 -19.91
C ILE A 150 -7.71 13.96 -20.72
N ASN A 151 -8.79 13.29 -21.14
CA ASN A 151 -9.85 13.89 -21.93
C ASN A 151 -10.78 14.71 -21.04
N LEU A 152 -10.50 16.02 -20.95
CA LEU A 152 -11.30 16.95 -20.14
C LEU A 152 -12.72 17.15 -20.69
N GLU A 153 -12.91 17.05 -22.01
CA GLU A 153 -14.27 17.18 -22.58
C GLU A 153 -15.14 15.99 -22.19
N LEU A 154 -14.57 14.78 -22.16
CA LEU A 154 -15.25 13.62 -21.61
C LEU A 154 -15.51 13.81 -20.11
N PHE A 155 -14.56 14.35 -19.34
CA PHE A 155 -14.74 14.58 -17.91
C PHE A 155 -15.86 15.57 -17.58
N LYS A 156 -16.11 16.58 -18.43
CA LYS A 156 -17.25 17.50 -18.29
C LYS A 156 -18.60 16.76 -18.38
N ASP A 157 -18.66 15.69 -19.17
CA ASP A 157 -19.75 14.71 -19.13
C ASP A 157 -19.41 13.62 -18.10
N PHE A 158 -19.49 13.99 -16.83
CA PHE A 158 -19.04 13.13 -15.74
C PHE A 158 -19.69 11.73 -15.71
N PRO A 159 -20.99 11.55 -16.01
CA PRO A 159 -21.59 10.22 -16.17
C PRO A 159 -20.94 9.39 -17.29
N ALA A 160 -20.68 9.96 -18.47
CA ALA A 160 -20.00 9.26 -19.55
C ALA A 160 -18.52 8.95 -19.21
N TRP A 161 -17.86 9.84 -18.48
CA TRP A 161 -16.52 9.60 -17.94
C TRP A 161 -16.50 8.47 -16.91
N LEU A 162 -17.49 8.38 -16.02
CA LEU A 162 -17.61 7.25 -15.12
C LEU A 162 -17.90 5.94 -15.86
N ASP A 163 -18.70 5.98 -16.93
CA ASP A 163 -18.98 4.82 -17.79
C ASP A 163 -17.69 4.24 -18.38
N GLY A 164 -16.82 5.09 -18.91
CA GLY A 164 -15.51 4.66 -19.41
C GLY A 164 -14.55 4.12 -18.35
N LEU A 165 -14.83 4.34 -17.05
CA LEU A 165 -14.12 3.74 -15.93
C LEU A 165 -14.75 2.44 -15.43
N GLY A 166 -15.90 2.02 -15.97
CA GLY A 166 -16.70 0.92 -15.46
C GLY A 166 -17.42 1.27 -14.14
N MET A 167 -17.72 2.55 -13.93
CA MET A 167 -18.31 3.07 -12.69
C MET A 167 -19.57 3.91 -12.93
N LYS A 168 -20.22 3.75 -14.10
CA LYS A 168 -21.46 4.45 -14.46
C LYS A 168 -22.52 4.44 -13.36
N PRO A 169 -22.76 3.34 -12.63
CA PRO A 169 -23.83 3.31 -11.64
C PRO A 169 -23.60 4.25 -10.45
N LEU A 170 -22.37 4.75 -10.25
CA LEU A 170 -22.07 5.76 -9.24
C LEU A 170 -22.50 7.18 -9.65
N ALA A 171 -22.84 7.42 -10.93
CA ALA A 171 -23.15 8.76 -11.43
C ALA A 171 -24.28 9.50 -10.67
N PRO A 172 -25.38 8.86 -10.25
CA PRO A 172 -26.43 9.53 -9.47
C PRO A 172 -25.93 10.12 -8.14
N LEU A 173 -24.86 9.58 -7.54
CA LEU A 173 -24.29 10.10 -6.30
C LEU A 173 -23.63 11.48 -6.47
N PHE A 174 -23.42 11.91 -7.71
CA PHE A 174 -22.82 13.20 -8.07
C PHE A 174 -23.80 14.12 -8.79
N GLU A 175 -25.09 13.79 -8.81
CA GLU A 175 -26.12 14.62 -9.42
C GLU A 175 -26.15 16.02 -8.76
N GLY A 176 -26.29 17.05 -9.59
CA GLY A 176 -26.27 18.44 -9.16
C GLY A 176 -24.89 19.01 -8.82
N LYS A 177 -23.80 18.24 -9.01
CA LYS A 177 -22.43 18.72 -8.86
C LYS A 177 -21.82 19.07 -10.21
N THR A 178 -21.10 20.18 -10.26
CA THR A 178 -20.30 20.58 -11.42
C THR A 178 -19.04 19.73 -11.54
N TRP A 179 -18.48 19.59 -12.74
CA TRP A 179 -17.25 18.81 -12.92
C TRP A 179 -16.06 19.49 -12.22
N GLU A 180 -16.06 20.81 -12.08
CA GLU A 180 -15.07 21.58 -11.33
C GLU A 180 -15.09 21.24 -9.84
N GLU A 181 -16.29 21.18 -9.23
CA GLU A 181 -16.46 20.72 -7.86
C GLU A 181 -15.95 19.28 -7.70
N ILE A 182 -16.37 18.37 -8.57
CA ILE A 182 -15.96 16.96 -8.52
C ILE A 182 -14.44 16.81 -8.69
N ALA A 183 -13.80 17.59 -9.57
CA ALA A 183 -12.35 17.59 -9.74
C ALA A 183 -11.61 17.99 -8.45
N SER A 184 -12.21 18.86 -7.63
CA SER A 184 -11.65 19.32 -6.37
C SER A 184 -11.78 18.31 -5.22
N TYR A 185 -12.62 17.28 -5.38
CA TYR A 185 -12.91 16.32 -4.31
C TYR A 185 -11.66 15.59 -3.82
N SER A 186 -11.50 15.62 -2.49
CA SER A 186 -10.61 14.73 -1.75
C SER A 186 -11.23 13.34 -1.61
N LEU A 187 -10.42 12.38 -1.13
CA LEU A 187 -10.90 11.04 -0.79
C LEU A 187 -12.11 11.08 0.16
N ARG A 188 -12.12 12.02 1.11
CA ARG A 188 -13.21 12.17 2.08
C ARG A 188 -14.47 12.76 1.44
N ASP A 189 -14.33 13.70 0.51
CA ASP A 189 -15.48 14.30 -0.16
C ASP A 189 -16.22 13.26 -1.01
N ILE A 190 -15.48 12.35 -1.68
CA ILE A 190 -16.04 11.21 -2.42
C ILE A 190 -16.77 10.23 -1.48
N GLU A 191 -16.21 9.99 -0.29
CA GLU A 191 -16.85 9.11 0.70
C GLU A 191 -18.19 9.70 1.18
N VAL A 192 -18.24 11.02 1.38
CA VAL A 192 -19.44 11.76 1.79
C VAL A 192 -20.53 11.69 0.73
N THR A 193 -20.21 11.57 -0.56
CA THR A 193 -21.23 11.40 -1.61
C THR A 193 -21.92 10.03 -1.58
N GLY A 194 -21.44 9.08 -0.78
CA GLY A 194 -22.04 7.75 -0.64
C GLY A 194 -21.23 6.62 -1.28
N VAL A 195 -20.06 6.91 -1.86
CA VAL A 195 -19.13 5.87 -2.34
C VAL A 195 -18.38 5.27 -1.15
N VAL A 196 -18.97 4.25 -0.53
CA VAL A 196 -18.42 3.63 0.69
C VAL A 196 -17.41 2.52 0.43
N HIS A 197 -17.43 1.91 -0.76
CA HIS A 197 -16.53 0.79 -1.05
C HIS A 197 -15.09 1.28 -1.26
N ARG A 198 -14.15 0.80 -0.43
CA ARG A 198 -12.77 1.32 -0.34
C ARG A 198 -12.02 1.27 -1.68
N GLU A 199 -12.15 0.18 -2.45
CA GLU A 199 -11.44 0.07 -3.72
C GLU A 199 -12.04 0.97 -4.81
N LEU A 200 -13.36 1.15 -4.85
CA LEU A 200 -14.02 2.11 -5.74
C LEU A 200 -13.61 3.55 -5.39
N LEU A 201 -13.60 3.88 -4.10
CA LEU A 201 -13.15 5.16 -3.56
C LEU A 201 -11.70 5.47 -3.98
N LYS A 202 -10.79 4.51 -3.80
CA LYS A 202 -9.37 4.63 -4.22
C LYS A 202 -9.23 4.79 -5.72
N ARG A 203 -9.96 4.00 -6.52
CA ARG A 203 -9.96 4.06 -7.99
C ARG A 203 -10.40 5.43 -8.46
N LEU A 204 -11.56 5.91 -8.01
CA LEU A 204 -12.08 7.22 -8.36
C LEU A 204 -11.14 8.36 -7.94
N ASN A 205 -10.64 8.35 -6.70
CA ASN A 205 -9.69 9.36 -6.23
C ASN A 205 -8.39 9.39 -7.06
N ARG A 206 -7.86 8.22 -7.46
CA ARG A 206 -6.66 8.15 -8.32
C ARG A 206 -6.88 8.83 -9.66
N HIS A 207 -8.04 8.64 -10.28
CA HIS A 207 -8.38 9.29 -11.53
C HIS A 207 -8.61 10.80 -11.34
N LEU A 208 -9.28 11.22 -10.27
CA LEU A 208 -9.44 12.65 -9.95
C LEU A 208 -8.10 13.34 -9.64
N MET A 209 -7.14 12.65 -9.01
CA MET A 209 -5.78 13.17 -8.82
C MET A 209 -5.08 13.42 -10.17
N LYS A 210 -5.29 12.54 -11.16
CA LYS A 210 -4.78 12.75 -12.53
C LYS A 210 -5.42 13.97 -13.17
N ILE A 211 -6.75 14.12 -13.07
CA ILE A 211 -7.47 15.32 -13.55
C ILE A 211 -6.86 16.59 -12.93
N ARG A 212 -6.70 16.64 -11.61
CA ARG A 212 -6.09 17.77 -10.89
C ARG A 212 -4.68 18.08 -11.39
N GLY A 213 -3.83 17.06 -11.54
CA GLY A 213 -2.48 17.22 -12.10
C GLY A 213 -2.47 17.72 -13.54
N HIS A 214 -3.50 17.43 -14.32
CA HIS A 214 -3.66 17.95 -15.68
C HIS A 214 -4.13 19.40 -15.71
N LEU A 215 -5.13 19.75 -14.91
CA LEU A 215 -5.64 21.12 -14.77
C LEU A 215 -4.54 22.07 -14.28
N ALA A 216 -3.77 21.65 -13.28
CA ALA A 216 -2.63 22.40 -12.76
C ALA A 216 -1.57 22.69 -13.84
N ARG A 217 -1.25 21.70 -14.69
CA ARG A 217 -0.30 21.88 -15.81
C ARG A 217 -0.82 22.82 -16.89
N LYS A 218 -2.14 22.94 -17.05
CA LYS A 218 -2.77 23.86 -18.01
C LYS A 218 -3.05 25.25 -17.43
N SER A 219 -2.63 25.50 -16.19
CA SER A 219 -2.93 26.75 -15.47
C SER A 219 -4.44 27.05 -15.41
N MET A 220 -5.27 26.00 -15.43
CA MET A 220 -6.71 26.15 -15.26
C MET A 220 -7.00 26.31 -13.76
N PRO A 221 -7.84 27.29 -13.36
CA PRO A 221 -8.22 27.45 -11.97
C PRO A 221 -8.91 26.19 -11.49
N ILE A 222 -8.40 25.61 -10.40
CA ILE A 222 -9.11 24.61 -9.62
C ILE A 222 -9.91 25.41 -8.61
N LEU A 223 -11.22 25.16 -8.50
CA LEU A 223 -12.05 25.79 -7.48
C LEU A 223 -11.35 25.58 -6.13
N GLU A 224 -11.00 26.68 -5.46
CA GLU A 224 -10.43 26.59 -4.12
C GLU A 224 -11.45 25.86 -3.26
N ARG A 225 -10.97 24.83 -2.55
CA ARG A 225 -11.83 24.02 -1.71
C ARG A 225 -12.48 24.96 -0.70
N THR A 226 -13.80 25.07 -0.74
CA THR A 226 -14.58 25.67 0.34
C THR A 226 -14.51 24.71 1.51
N VAL A 227 -13.44 24.79 2.29
CA VAL A 227 -13.39 24.13 3.59
C VAL A 227 -14.52 24.77 4.38
N SER A 228 -15.53 23.98 4.79
CA SER A 228 -16.53 24.52 5.70
C SER A 228 -15.79 24.92 6.98
N ASP A 229 -15.75 26.23 7.24
CA ASP A 229 -15.00 26.83 8.35
C ASP A 229 -15.54 26.37 9.73
N ASP A 230 -16.66 25.64 9.75
CA ASP A 230 -17.29 25.15 10.97
C ASP A 230 -16.58 23.94 11.59
N GLY A 231 -15.58 23.37 10.93
CA GLY A 231 -14.84 22.21 11.40
C GLY A 231 -15.70 20.96 11.59
N LYS A 232 -16.97 20.99 11.15
CA LYS A 232 -17.88 19.86 11.28
C LYS A 232 -17.59 18.87 10.18
N ILE A 233 -17.40 17.61 10.58
CA ILE A 233 -17.26 16.51 9.63
C ILE A 233 -18.58 16.41 8.86
N PRO A 234 -18.58 16.49 7.52
CA PRO A 234 -19.80 16.35 6.74
C PRO A 234 -20.47 15.01 7.05
N LYS A 235 -21.78 15.03 7.32
CA LYS A 235 -22.55 13.80 7.49
C LYS A 235 -22.47 13.00 6.19
N ILE A 236 -22.13 11.72 6.30
CA ILE A 236 -22.14 10.80 5.15
C ILE A 236 -23.56 10.77 4.59
N SER A 237 -23.70 10.89 3.27
CA SER A 237 -24.99 10.77 2.60
C SER A 237 -25.71 9.50 3.02
N ASP A 238 -27.01 9.59 3.28
CA ASP A 238 -27.84 8.43 3.59
C ASP A 238 -28.03 7.55 2.32
N ALA A 239 -27.78 8.10 1.12
CA ALA A 239 -27.74 7.35 -0.13
C ALA A 239 -26.45 6.51 -0.22
N LYS A 240 -26.59 5.19 -0.10
CA LYS A 240 -25.51 4.22 -0.34
C LYS A 240 -25.81 3.48 -1.63
N TYR A 241 -24.82 3.42 -2.52
CA TYR A 241 -24.93 2.57 -3.70
C TYR A 241 -24.62 1.13 -3.32
N ASP A 242 -25.57 0.21 -3.57
CA ASP A 242 -25.31 -1.21 -3.39
C ASP A 242 -24.54 -1.75 -4.59
N VAL A 243 -23.26 -2.03 -4.38
CA VAL A 243 -22.37 -2.61 -5.39
C VAL A 243 -22.95 -3.91 -5.95
N LYS A 244 -23.85 -4.57 -5.22
CA LYS A 244 -24.44 -5.85 -5.61
C LYS A 244 -25.16 -5.83 -6.96
N GLU A 245 -25.68 -4.71 -7.42
CA GLU A 245 -26.51 -4.75 -8.63
C GLU A 245 -25.71 -4.80 -9.94
N ASP A 246 -24.43 -4.39 -9.93
CA ASP A 246 -23.63 -4.23 -11.15
C ASP A 246 -22.35 -5.07 -11.09
N VAL A 247 -22.22 -6.05 -11.99
CA VAL A 247 -21.07 -6.97 -12.05
C VAL A 247 -19.75 -6.22 -12.31
N VAL A 248 -19.75 -5.20 -13.16
CA VAL A 248 -18.53 -4.40 -13.46
C VAL A 248 -18.06 -3.71 -12.17
N LEU A 249 -19.00 -3.13 -11.43
CA LEU A 249 -18.72 -2.43 -10.19
C LEU A 249 -18.31 -3.39 -9.07
N ARG A 250 -18.96 -4.56 -8.94
CA ARG A 250 -18.52 -5.63 -8.03
C ARG A 250 -17.09 -6.07 -8.33
N LEU A 251 -16.76 -6.29 -9.60
CA LEU A 251 -15.39 -6.64 -10.00
C LEU A 251 -14.40 -5.52 -9.64
N HIS A 252 -14.75 -4.25 -9.86
CA HIS A 252 -13.91 -3.13 -9.42
C HIS A 252 -13.81 -2.97 -7.90
N ALA A 253 -14.82 -3.41 -7.15
CA ALA A 253 -14.81 -3.46 -5.71
C ALA A 253 -13.84 -4.53 -5.19
N LEU A 254 -13.74 -5.67 -5.86
CA LEU A 254 -12.74 -6.70 -5.55
C LEU A 254 -11.30 -6.20 -5.72
N THR A 255 -11.00 -5.60 -6.87
CA THR A 255 -9.71 -4.93 -7.08
C THR A 255 -9.77 -3.89 -8.20
N ASP A 256 -8.89 -2.90 -8.10
CA ASP A 256 -8.76 -1.87 -9.12
C ASP A 256 -8.49 -2.46 -10.52
N GLY A 257 -9.32 -2.09 -11.49
CA GLY A 257 -9.19 -2.53 -12.88
C GLY A 257 -9.82 -3.88 -13.23
N MET A 258 -10.37 -4.64 -12.28
CA MET A 258 -10.98 -5.96 -12.56
C MET A 258 -12.27 -5.91 -13.38
N GLY A 259 -13.03 -4.82 -13.36
CA GLY A 259 -14.23 -4.67 -14.20
C GLY A 259 -13.96 -4.81 -15.70
N ARG A 260 -12.71 -4.68 -16.16
CA ARG A 260 -12.32 -4.97 -17.55
C ARG A 260 -12.56 -6.42 -17.97
N TYR A 261 -12.75 -7.33 -17.03
CA TYR A 261 -13.01 -8.74 -17.29
C TYR A 261 -14.50 -9.06 -17.45
N GLU A 262 -15.40 -8.09 -17.23
CA GLU A 262 -16.85 -8.30 -17.40
C GLU A 262 -17.23 -8.93 -18.76
N PRO A 263 -16.63 -8.54 -19.91
CA PRO A 263 -17.02 -9.14 -21.18
C PRO A 263 -16.84 -10.66 -21.22
N PHE A 264 -15.87 -11.20 -20.47
CA PHE A 264 -15.63 -12.64 -20.37
C PHE A 264 -16.59 -13.36 -19.41
N LEU A 265 -17.30 -12.61 -18.56
CA LEU A 265 -18.17 -13.12 -17.49
C LEU A 265 -19.65 -12.78 -17.73
N ARG A 266 -19.96 -12.08 -18.83
CA ARG A 266 -21.29 -11.58 -19.17
C ARG A 266 -22.31 -12.72 -19.24
N GLY A 267 -23.41 -12.58 -18.50
CA GLY A 267 -24.48 -13.57 -18.43
C GLY A 267 -24.27 -14.70 -17.41
N LEU A 268 -23.16 -14.66 -16.67
CA LEU A 268 -23.02 -15.43 -15.44
C LEU A 268 -23.58 -14.63 -14.26
N GLU A 269 -24.26 -15.32 -13.36
CA GLU A 269 -24.66 -14.78 -12.06
C GLU A 269 -23.43 -14.62 -11.15
N TRP A 270 -23.52 -13.78 -10.12
CA TRP A 270 -22.37 -13.55 -9.23
C TRP A 270 -21.85 -14.83 -8.58
N ASP A 271 -22.73 -15.66 -8.02
CA ASP A 271 -22.33 -16.93 -7.41
C ASP A 271 -21.65 -17.87 -8.43
N GLU A 272 -22.06 -17.81 -9.70
CA GLU A 272 -21.43 -18.58 -10.78
C GLU A 272 -20.02 -18.04 -11.06
N ILE A 273 -19.84 -16.72 -11.09
CA ILE A 273 -18.53 -16.05 -11.27
C ILE A 273 -17.56 -16.42 -10.14
N MET A 274 -18.02 -16.38 -8.90
CA MET A 274 -17.20 -16.66 -7.72
C MET A 274 -16.69 -18.10 -7.71
N SER A 275 -17.51 -19.04 -8.17
CA SER A 275 -17.16 -20.46 -8.29
C SER A 275 -16.13 -20.79 -9.39
N LEU A 276 -15.71 -19.82 -10.22
CA LEU A 276 -14.78 -20.07 -11.32
C LEU A 276 -13.34 -20.25 -10.83
N GLY A 277 -12.84 -21.48 -10.99
CA GLY A 277 -11.42 -21.80 -10.80
C GLY A 277 -10.49 -21.22 -11.88
N ARG A 278 -9.18 -21.34 -11.64
CA ARG A 278 -8.11 -20.81 -12.51
C ARG A 278 -8.26 -21.33 -13.94
N LYS A 279 -8.45 -22.65 -14.11
CA LYS A 279 -8.57 -23.30 -15.44
C LYS A 279 -9.76 -22.76 -16.24
N SER A 280 -10.90 -22.53 -15.60
CA SER A 280 -12.10 -22.00 -16.26
C SER A 280 -11.90 -20.56 -16.73
N LEU A 281 -11.29 -19.71 -15.92
CA LEU A 281 -10.96 -18.33 -16.31
C LEU A 281 -9.97 -18.28 -17.49
N VAL A 282 -8.95 -19.16 -17.51
CA VAL A 282 -8.02 -19.27 -18.66
C VAL A 282 -8.76 -19.72 -19.92
N ARG A 283 -9.68 -20.69 -19.81
CA ARG A 283 -10.51 -21.15 -20.93
C ARG A 283 -11.34 -20.00 -21.50
N LEU A 284 -11.93 -19.15 -20.65
CA LEU A 284 -12.65 -17.93 -21.05
C LEU A 284 -11.77 -16.87 -21.74
N GLY A 285 -10.44 -16.99 -21.66
CA GLY A 285 -9.50 -16.08 -22.32
C GLY A 285 -8.87 -15.05 -21.40
N ILE A 286 -9.04 -15.19 -20.09
CA ILE A 286 -8.40 -14.32 -19.11
C ILE A 286 -6.96 -14.79 -18.90
N GLU A 287 -6.00 -14.00 -19.42
CA GLU A 287 -4.58 -14.35 -19.42
C GLU A 287 -3.93 -14.34 -18.02
N LYS A 288 -4.52 -13.60 -17.07
CA LYS A 288 -3.99 -13.45 -15.69
C LYS A 288 -5.07 -13.75 -14.65
N PRO A 289 -5.53 -15.01 -14.57
CA PRO A 289 -6.66 -15.41 -13.72
C PRO A 289 -6.34 -15.32 -12.21
N ASN A 290 -5.07 -15.44 -11.82
CA ASN A 290 -4.65 -15.54 -10.41
C ASN A 290 -5.12 -14.35 -9.57
N MET A 291 -5.14 -13.14 -10.15
CA MET A 291 -5.66 -11.96 -9.44
C MET A 291 -7.16 -12.10 -9.16
N LEU A 292 -7.96 -12.58 -10.13
CA LEU A 292 -9.40 -12.78 -9.95
C LEU A 292 -9.68 -13.89 -8.94
N VAL A 293 -9.04 -15.05 -9.09
CA VAL A 293 -9.18 -16.17 -8.15
C VAL A 293 -8.82 -15.72 -6.73
N GLN A 294 -7.73 -14.97 -6.56
CA GLN A 294 -7.34 -14.44 -5.26
C GLN A 294 -8.40 -13.49 -4.70
N ALA A 295 -8.95 -12.60 -5.53
CA ALA A 295 -9.95 -11.65 -5.09
C ALA A 295 -11.30 -12.33 -4.79
N PHE A 296 -11.68 -13.35 -5.55
CA PHE A 296 -12.86 -14.18 -5.28
C PHE A 296 -12.72 -14.88 -3.92
N ARG A 297 -11.58 -15.49 -3.65
CA ARG A 297 -11.28 -16.13 -2.36
C ARG A 297 -11.34 -15.16 -1.18
N LEU A 298 -10.97 -13.89 -1.38
CA LEU A 298 -11.05 -12.85 -0.34
C LEU A 298 -12.49 -12.39 -0.07
N ASP A 299 -13.37 -12.47 -1.07
CA ASP A 299 -14.76 -12.04 -0.97
C ASP A 299 -15.71 -13.17 -0.53
N GLU A 300 -15.49 -14.43 -0.95
CA GLU A 300 -16.24 -15.62 -0.47
C GLU A 300 -16.08 -15.85 1.03
N ASN A 301 -14.88 -15.57 1.54
CA ASN A 301 -14.58 -15.67 2.96
C ASN A 301 -14.29 -14.26 3.47
N PRO A 302 -15.34 -13.42 3.67
CA PRO A 302 -15.19 -12.11 4.26
C PRO A 302 -14.48 -12.32 5.59
N SER A 303 -13.28 -11.78 5.58
CA SER A 303 -12.11 -12.21 6.31
C SER A 303 -12.19 -11.81 7.78
N ILE A 304 -13.20 -12.29 8.50
CA ILE A 304 -13.36 -12.04 9.94
C ILE A 304 -13.74 -13.35 10.61
N ILE A 305 -12.75 -14.23 10.78
CA ILE A 305 -12.90 -15.48 11.53
C ILE A 305 -12.99 -15.18 13.05
N ASN A 306 -12.48 -14.02 13.47
CA ASN A 306 -12.51 -13.55 14.85
C ASN A 306 -12.92 -12.06 14.90
N GLU A 307 -14.22 -11.81 14.97
CA GLU A 307 -14.80 -10.45 15.01
C GLU A 307 -14.30 -9.64 16.21
N GLU A 308 -14.11 -10.29 17.36
CA GLU A 308 -13.63 -9.65 18.58
C GLU A 308 -12.18 -9.17 18.42
N ALA A 309 -11.28 -10.04 17.93
CA ALA A 309 -9.89 -9.67 17.66
C ALA A 309 -9.80 -8.55 16.61
N GLN A 310 -10.65 -8.61 15.58
CA GLN A 310 -10.72 -7.58 14.55
C GLN A 310 -11.20 -6.24 15.12
N ALA A 311 -12.19 -6.24 16.01
CA ALA A 311 -12.65 -5.04 16.70
C ALA A 311 -11.55 -4.43 17.58
N LYS A 312 -10.87 -5.24 18.41
CA LYS A 312 -9.73 -4.81 19.23
C LYS A 312 -8.58 -4.26 18.38
N PHE A 313 -8.28 -4.89 17.23
CA PHE A 313 -7.29 -4.40 16.27
C PHE A 313 -7.67 -3.02 15.69
N ILE A 314 -8.95 -2.81 15.35
CA ILE A 314 -9.45 -1.53 14.83
C ILE A 314 -9.36 -0.45 15.91
N GLU A 315 -9.81 -0.75 17.12
CA GLU A 315 -9.74 0.14 18.28
C GLU A 315 -8.30 0.54 18.59
N TYR A 316 -7.39 -0.44 18.70
CA TYR A 316 -5.97 -0.19 18.93
C TYR A 316 -5.36 0.71 17.84
N ASN A 317 -5.67 0.45 16.56
CA ASN A 317 -5.15 1.27 15.47
C ASN A 317 -5.71 2.70 15.49
N ALA A 318 -6.98 2.88 15.87
CA ALA A 318 -7.58 4.20 16.01
C ALA A 318 -6.88 4.97 17.14
N PHE A 319 -6.76 4.36 18.32
CA PHE A 319 -6.04 4.92 19.46
C PHE A 319 -4.60 5.26 19.10
N TYR A 320 -3.86 4.34 18.46
CA TYR A 320 -2.47 4.54 18.08
C TYR A 320 -2.31 5.70 17.08
N LYS A 321 -3.22 5.80 16.11
CA LYS A 321 -3.21 6.86 15.10
C LYS A 321 -3.45 8.23 15.72
N GLU A 322 -4.44 8.33 16.60
CA GLU A 322 -4.83 9.57 17.29
C GLU A 322 -3.71 10.06 18.21
N ASN A 323 -3.11 9.17 19.01
CA ASN A 323 -2.19 9.54 20.09
C ASN A 323 -0.70 9.61 19.68
N TYR A 324 -0.30 8.96 18.59
CA TYR A 324 1.13 8.86 18.21
C TYR A 324 1.45 9.27 16.76
N ILE A 325 0.49 9.22 15.83
CA ILE A 325 0.75 9.47 14.40
C ILE A 325 0.26 10.85 13.97
N GLN A 326 -0.98 11.22 14.31
CA GLN A 326 -1.55 12.50 13.93
C GLN A 326 -0.96 13.63 14.76
N LYS A 327 -0.96 13.48 16.08
CA LYS A 327 -0.40 14.41 17.06
C LYS A 327 0.08 13.61 18.27
N THR A 328 1.21 13.99 18.84
CA THR A 328 1.67 13.41 20.11
C THR A 328 0.72 13.84 21.23
N ASN A 329 0.12 12.87 21.93
CA ASN A 329 -0.61 13.14 23.15
C ASN A 329 0.37 13.39 24.31
N PHE A 330 0.53 14.66 24.71
CA PHE A 330 1.46 15.04 25.78
C PHE A 330 0.98 14.64 27.17
N GLU A 331 -0.34 14.59 27.43
CA GLU A 331 -0.89 14.12 28.70
C GLU A 331 -0.53 12.65 28.91
N LEU A 332 -0.69 11.84 27.86
CA LEU A 332 -0.27 10.45 27.89
C LEU A 332 1.26 10.32 28.05
N LEU A 333 2.05 11.19 27.40
CA LEU A 333 3.52 11.15 27.49
C LEU A 333 4.05 11.51 28.90
N GLU A 334 3.34 12.37 29.63
CA GLU A 334 3.65 12.67 31.04
C GLU A 334 3.48 11.43 31.92
N ASP A 335 2.48 10.58 31.63
CA ASP A 335 2.37 9.22 32.14
C ASP A 335 3.14 8.22 31.25
N PHE A 336 4.47 8.30 31.30
CA PHE A 336 5.35 7.50 30.43
C PHE A 336 5.08 5.97 30.47
N PRO A 337 4.76 5.34 31.61
CA PRO A 337 4.25 3.96 31.64
C PRO A 337 3.03 3.71 30.76
N ALA A 338 1.97 4.53 30.89
CA ALA A 338 0.78 4.42 30.04
C ALA A 338 1.09 4.71 28.57
N TRP A 339 2.00 5.64 28.30
CA TRP A 339 2.50 5.93 26.96
C TRP A 339 3.19 4.72 26.31
N LEU A 340 3.99 3.97 27.06
CA LEU A 340 4.61 2.73 26.58
C LEU A 340 3.58 1.61 26.38
N GLU A 341 2.57 1.51 27.25
CA GLU A 341 1.48 0.55 27.09
C GLU A 341 0.72 0.76 25.79
N GLY A 342 0.35 2.01 25.46
CA GLY A 342 -0.28 2.33 24.18
C GLY A 342 0.60 2.07 22.94
N LEU A 343 1.92 2.07 23.11
CA LEU A 343 2.87 1.62 22.07
C LEU A 343 3.01 0.10 21.97
N GLY A 344 2.38 -0.66 22.86
CA GLY A 344 2.56 -2.11 22.97
C GLY A 344 3.92 -2.50 23.56
N LEU A 345 4.50 -1.68 24.45
CA LEU A 345 5.85 -1.83 25.00
C LEU A 345 5.87 -1.82 26.54
N LYS A 346 4.75 -2.21 27.17
CA LYS A 346 4.55 -2.21 28.63
C LYS A 346 5.68 -2.86 29.45
N PRO A 347 6.25 -4.01 29.06
CA PRO A 347 7.32 -4.66 29.83
C PRO A 347 8.60 -3.84 29.98
N LEU A 348 8.79 -2.82 29.13
CA LEU A 348 9.99 -1.97 29.18
C LEU A 348 9.89 -0.89 30.26
N THR A 349 8.70 -0.65 30.83
CA THR A 349 8.46 0.39 31.85
C THR A 349 9.49 0.40 32.98
N PRO A 350 9.86 -0.73 33.60
CA PRO A 350 10.81 -0.73 34.72
C PRO A 350 12.22 -0.21 34.35
N ARG A 351 12.58 -0.20 33.06
CA ARG A 351 13.89 0.26 32.57
C ARG A 351 14.01 1.78 32.54
N PHE A 352 12.88 2.46 32.58
CA PHE A 352 12.78 3.92 32.62
C PHE A 352 12.35 4.43 33.99
N LYS A 353 12.29 3.54 35.00
CA LYS A 353 12.02 3.91 36.39
C LYS A 353 13.06 4.95 36.81
N ASP A 354 12.60 6.03 37.41
CA ASP A 354 13.42 7.17 37.88
C ASP A 354 13.92 8.14 36.79
N MET A 355 13.55 7.94 35.52
CA MET A 355 13.85 8.89 34.45
C MET A 355 12.69 9.88 34.22
N ILE A 356 13.03 11.15 34.00
CA ILE A 356 12.06 12.16 33.57
C ILE A 356 11.82 11.98 32.07
N TRP A 357 10.56 11.92 31.61
CA TRP A 357 10.23 11.65 30.21
C TRP A 357 10.92 12.59 29.21
N LYS A 358 11.16 13.86 29.59
CA LYS A 358 11.91 14.84 28.79
C LYS A 358 13.36 14.41 28.52
N ASP A 359 13.98 13.71 29.46
CA ASP A 359 15.32 13.16 29.29
C ASP A 359 15.28 11.82 28.55
N ILE A 360 14.22 11.01 28.74
CA ILE A 360 13.99 9.80 27.96
C ILE A 360 13.91 10.12 26.46
N LEU A 361 13.21 11.19 26.07
CA LEU A 361 13.12 11.61 24.67
C LEU A 361 14.47 11.91 24.02
N LYS A 362 15.49 12.27 24.81
CA LYS A 362 16.85 12.57 24.32
C LYS A 362 17.69 11.31 24.10
N LEU A 363 17.21 10.14 24.54
CA LEU A 363 17.94 8.88 24.39
C LEU A 363 18.15 8.51 22.93
N ARG A 364 19.35 8.00 22.65
CA ARG A 364 19.74 7.42 21.37
C ARG A 364 19.71 5.90 21.45
N SER A 365 20.04 5.24 20.34
CA SER A 365 20.06 3.77 20.28
C SER A 365 21.01 3.19 21.34
N GLU A 366 22.16 3.81 21.51
CA GLU A 366 23.19 3.43 22.47
C GLU A 366 22.68 3.57 23.91
N GLY A 367 22.01 4.70 24.23
CA GLY A 367 21.40 4.90 25.55
C GLY A 367 20.28 3.91 25.84
N LEU A 368 19.47 3.53 24.85
CA LEU A 368 18.45 2.49 25.03
C LEU A 368 19.07 1.09 25.23
N GLU A 369 20.20 0.82 24.57
CA GLU A 369 20.97 -0.41 24.75
C GLU A 369 21.59 -0.50 26.15
N GLU A 370 22.12 0.61 26.67
CA GLU A 370 22.61 0.72 28.06
C GLU A 370 21.50 0.48 29.09
N LEU A 371 20.25 0.86 28.77
CA LEU A 371 19.05 0.51 29.56
C LEU A 371 18.60 -0.95 29.38
N GLY A 372 19.40 -1.78 28.70
CA GLY A 372 19.16 -3.20 28.48
C GLY A 372 18.22 -3.52 27.32
N ILE A 373 17.82 -2.55 26.50
CA ILE A 373 16.94 -2.76 25.33
C ILE A 373 17.81 -3.18 24.15
N TYR A 374 18.12 -4.48 24.07
CA TYR A 374 19.02 -5.03 23.05
C TYR A 374 18.38 -5.20 21.67
N ASN A 375 17.06 -5.39 21.60
CA ASN A 375 16.39 -5.61 20.32
C ASN A 375 16.32 -4.32 19.48
N THR A 376 16.93 -4.36 18.30
CA THR A 376 17.05 -3.19 17.41
C THR A 376 15.69 -2.69 16.89
N ASN A 377 14.71 -3.57 16.65
CA ASN A 377 13.38 -3.15 16.20
C ASN A 377 12.64 -2.35 17.28
N ILE A 378 12.72 -2.80 18.53
CA ILE A 378 12.15 -2.10 19.69
C ILE A 378 12.82 -0.73 19.88
N ARG A 379 14.17 -0.68 19.87
CA ARG A 379 14.90 0.59 19.96
C ARG A 379 14.51 1.56 18.85
N ARG A 380 14.40 1.07 17.61
CA ARG A 380 13.98 1.88 16.45
C ARG A 380 12.56 2.44 16.65
N ARG A 381 11.63 1.62 17.13
CA ARG A 381 10.25 2.05 17.42
C ARG A 381 10.24 3.17 18.46
N LEU A 382 10.97 3.01 19.57
CA LEU A 382 11.11 4.04 20.59
C LEU A 382 11.68 5.35 20.02
N ILE A 383 12.81 5.30 19.32
CA ILE A 383 13.46 6.49 18.71
C ILE A 383 12.53 7.19 17.71
N LYS A 384 11.80 6.43 16.87
CA LYS A 384 10.81 6.98 15.93
C LYS A 384 9.76 7.82 16.66
N HIS A 385 9.23 7.32 17.77
CA HIS A 385 8.23 8.03 18.57
C HIS A 385 8.85 9.17 19.39
N PHE A 386 10.08 9.02 19.89
CA PHE A 386 10.78 10.10 20.60
C PHE A 386 11.04 11.30 19.71
N LEU A 387 11.57 11.06 18.50
CA LEU A 387 11.78 12.12 17.51
C LEU A 387 10.46 12.79 17.11
N ARG A 388 9.35 12.04 17.04
CA ARG A 388 8.04 12.64 16.77
C ARG A 388 7.60 13.55 17.90
N ALA A 389 7.67 13.08 19.14
CA ALA A 389 7.32 13.88 20.32
C ALA A 389 8.19 15.16 20.43
N GLN A 390 9.49 15.07 20.16
CA GLN A 390 10.39 16.23 20.13
C GLN A 390 9.99 17.25 19.05
N ARG A 391 9.60 16.80 17.86
CA ARG A 391 9.14 17.70 16.78
C ARG A 391 7.82 18.36 17.11
N ASP A 392 6.87 17.60 17.65
CA ASP A 392 5.57 18.15 18.05
C ASP A 392 5.73 19.14 19.22
N LEU A 393 6.66 18.88 20.15
CA LEU A 393 7.00 19.79 21.26
C LEU A 393 7.66 21.08 20.77
N ALA A 394 8.65 20.98 19.87
CA ALA A 394 9.28 22.13 19.26
C ALA A 394 8.27 22.99 18.50
N ALA A 395 7.36 22.36 17.73
CA ALA A 395 6.29 23.06 17.03
C ALA A 395 5.33 23.78 17.99
N ALA A 396 4.95 23.15 19.11
CA ALA A 396 4.09 23.76 20.12
C ALA A 396 4.75 24.98 20.80
N ASN A 397 6.08 24.95 20.96
CA ASN A 397 6.85 26.05 21.53
C ASN A 397 7.23 27.14 20.52
N GLY A 398 6.94 26.96 19.22
CA GLY A 398 7.42 27.85 18.17
C GLY A 398 8.93 27.77 17.92
N GLU A 399 9.58 26.67 18.33
CA GLU A 399 10.99 26.39 18.15
C GLU A 399 11.27 25.74 16.77
N ALA A 400 12.53 25.78 16.34
CA ALA A 400 12.95 25.12 15.11
C ALA A 400 12.82 23.60 15.23
N ILE A 401 12.14 22.97 14.27
CA ILE A 401 11.91 21.54 14.24
C ILE A 401 13.25 20.79 14.10
N PRO A 402 13.60 19.86 15.01
CA PRO A 402 14.83 19.10 14.90
C PRO A 402 14.81 18.20 13.66
N VAL A 403 15.71 18.48 12.71
CA VAL A 403 15.90 17.69 11.49
C VAL A 403 16.90 16.59 11.77
N GLU A 404 16.45 15.56 12.49
CA GLU A 404 17.24 14.36 12.65
C GLU A 404 16.74 13.25 11.74
N LYS A 405 17.66 12.72 10.93
CA LYS A 405 17.40 11.58 10.07
C LYS A 405 17.70 10.33 10.88
N ILE A 406 16.70 9.46 11.01
CA ILE A 406 16.91 8.11 11.51
C ILE A 406 17.89 7.44 10.53
N LYS A 407 19.03 6.93 11.05
CA LYS A 407 20.01 6.18 10.24
C LYS A 407 19.36 4.90 9.68
N GLU A 408 20.00 4.30 8.68
CA GLU A 408 19.47 3.19 7.89
C GLU A 408 18.91 2.02 8.73
N PHE A 409 17.94 1.31 8.13
CA PHE A 409 17.24 0.22 8.78
C PHE A 409 18.18 -0.97 9.00
N PRO A 410 18.22 -1.56 10.21
CA PRO A 410 18.87 -2.85 10.42
C PRO A 410 18.22 -3.89 9.51
N LYS A 411 19.02 -4.83 9.02
CA LYS A 411 18.50 -5.92 8.20
C LYS A 411 17.85 -6.97 9.09
N MET A 412 16.99 -7.81 8.53
CA MET A 412 16.30 -8.85 9.33
C MET A 412 17.29 -9.84 9.96
N GLU A 413 18.46 -10.01 9.36
CA GLU A 413 19.52 -10.90 9.83
C GLU A 413 20.13 -10.44 11.16
N ASP A 414 20.07 -9.14 11.47
CA ASP A 414 20.56 -8.57 12.74
C ASP A 414 19.72 -9.06 13.94
N ILE A 415 18.53 -9.60 13.70
CA ILE A 415 17.64 -10.17 14.74
C ILE A 415 18.26 -11.42 15.38
N ILE A 416 18.97 -12.26 14.60
CA ILE A 416 19.52 -13.53 15.09
C ILE A 416 20.62 -13.32 16.14
N GLN A 417 21.36 -12.21 16.02
CA GLN A 417 22.54 -11.93 16.84
C GLN A 417 22.23 -11.22 18.15
N ALA A 418 21.06 -10.56 18.25
CA ALA A 418 20.70 -9.80 19.43
C ALA A 418 20.34 -10.73 20.61
N PRO A 419 20.82 -10.45 21.84
CA PRO A 419 20.38 -11.15 23.04
C PRO A 419 18.85 -11.14 23.17
N ILE A 420 18.24 -12.30 23.43
CA ILE A 420 16.80 -12.39 23.61
C ILE A 420 16.46 -11.95 25.04
N ASP A 421 15.59 -10.96 25.15
CA ASP A 421 15.02 -10.57 26.42
C ASP A 421 13.80 -11.46 26.71
N PHE A 422 13.97 -12.44 27.60
CA PHE A 422 12.88 -13.34 27.98
C PHE A 422 11.70 -12.62 28.65
N LYS A 423 11.90 -11.42 29.23
CA LYS A 423 10.80 -10.68 29.87
C LYS A 423 9.79 -10.14 28.86
N ILE A 424 10.22 -9.79 27.64
CA ILE A 424 9.29 -9.31 26.62
C ILE A 424 8.49 -10.44 25.97
N LEU A 425 8.94 -11.70 26.07
CA LEU A 425 8.24 -12.84 25.48
C LEU A 425 6.88 -13.12 26.13
N GLU A 426 6.77 -12.79 27.42
CA GLU A 426 5.52 -12.95 28.17
C GLU A 426 4.47 -11.88 27.83
N ASP A 427 4.84 -10.86 27.06
CA ASP A 427 3.95 -9.83 26.54
C ASP A 427 3.91 -9.90 25.01
N VAL A 428 2.89 -10.56 24.48
CA VAL A 428 2.73 -10.80 23.03
C VAL A 428 2.85 -9.51 22.21
N PRO A 429 2.20 -8.37 22.56
CA PRO A 429 2.38 -7.12 21.82
C PRO A 429 3.85 -6.67 21.72
N CYS A 430 4.56 -6.63 22.85
CA CYS A 430 5.95 -6.18 22.90
C CYS A 430 6.89 -7.14 22.17
N TRP A 431 6.68 -8.45 22.31
CA TRP A 431 7.44 -9.46 21.58
C TRP A 431 7.24 -9.37 20.07
N LEU A 432 6.01 -9.22 19.59
CA LEU A 432 5.73 -9.06 18.16
C LEU A 432 6.44 -7.82 17.58
N HIS A 433 6.56 -6.73 18.35
CA HIS A 433 7.36 -5.57 17.95
C HIS A 433 8.87 -5.85 17.85
N SER A 434 9.37 -6.88 18.53
CA SER A 434 10.77 -7.33 18.42
C SER A 434 11.06 -8.00 17.07
N ILE A 435 10.03 -8.61 16.45
CA ILE A 435 10.10 -9.22 15.11
C ILE A 435 10.12 -8.13 14.03
N ARG A 436 9.15 -7.23 14.06
CA ARG A 436 9.07 -6.07 13.15
C ARG A 436 8.32 -4.93 13.82
N ASP A 437 8.71 -3.69 13.47
CA ASP A 437 7.93 -2.52 13.89
C ASP A 437 6.46 -2.68 13.46
N GLU A 438 5.55 -2.22 14.31
CA GLU A 438 4.10 -2.28 14.13
C GLU A 438 3.44 -3.67 14.22
N PHE A 439 4.17 -4.77 14.44
CA PHE A 439 3.52 -6.09 14.54
C PHE A 439 2.74 -6.34 15.85
N GLY A 440 3.05 -5.64 16.94
CA GLY A 440 2.29 -5.74 18.19
C GLY A 440 0.82 -5.38 18.07
N LYS A 441 0.41 -4.62 17.04
CA LYS A 441 -1.02 -4.34 16.77
C LYS A 441 -1.82 -5.60 16.42
N PHE A 442 -1.16 -6.68 15.98
CA PHE A 442 -1.80 -7.96 15.68
C PHE A 442 -1.96 -8.87 16.90
N ALA A 443 -1.50 -8.45 18.08
CA ALA A 443 -1.65 -9.21 19.32
C ALA A 443 -3.09 -9.69 19.60
N PRO A 444 -4.16 -8.93 19.31
CA PRO A 444 -5.53 -9.41 19.53
C PRO A 444 -5.87 -10.72 18.81
N PHE A 445 -5.26 -10.99 17.65
CA PHE A 445 -5.50 -12.24 16.93
C PHE A 445 -4.90 -13.45 17.63
N PHE A 446 -3.95 -13.25 18.55
CA PHE A 446 -3.28 -14.30 19.31
C PHE A 446 -3.79 -14.42 20.76
N GLU A 447 -4.94 -13.83 21.07
CA GLU A 447 -5.52 -13.90 22.41
C GLU A 447 -5.69 -15.36 22.87
N GLY A 448 -5.26 -15.64 24.10
CA GLY A 448 -5.24 -17.00 24.66
C GLY A 448 -4.05 -17.86 24.24
N LYS A 449 -3.18 -17.41 23.32
CA LYS A 449 -1.94 -18.10 22.96
C LYS A 449 -0.73 -17.45 23.62
N ASN A 450 0.21 -18.27 24.07
CA ASN A 450 1.53 -17.81 24.51
C ASN A 450 2.55 -17.80 23.36
N TRP A 451 3.71 -17.18 23.57
CA TRP A 451 4.73 -17.04 22.52
C TRP A 451 5.23 -18.39 21.96
N LYS A 452 5.24 -19.47 22.76
CA LYS A 452 5.69 -20.81 22.31
C LYS A 452 4.70 -21.45 21.35
N GLU A 453 3.41 -21.14 21.49
CA GLU A 453 2.39 -21.57 20.54
C GLU A 453 2.46 -20.71 19.28
N ILE A 454 2.54 -19.39 19.45
CA ILE A 454 2.55 -18.44 18.33
C ILE A 454 3.75 -18.66 17.41
N ILE A 455 4.94 -18.91 17.97
CA ILE A 455 6.16 -19.07 17.18
C ILE A 455 6.05 -20.25 16.21
N ASN A 456 5.24 -21.26 16.52
CA ASN A 456 5.08 -22.46 15.70
C ASN A 456 3.98 -22.37 14.63
N LEU A 457 3.27 -21.25 14.55
CA LEU A 457 2.19 -21.08 13.57
C LEU A 457 2.70 -20.99 12.14
N SER A 458 2.08 -21.75 11.26
CA SER A 458 2.24 -21.71 9.81
C SER A 458 1.56 -20.49 9.18
N LYS A 459 1.87 -20.20 7.91
CA LYS A 459 1.20 -19.13 7.15
C LYS A 459 -0.32 -19.37 7.01
N ASN A 460 -0.76 -20.62 6.97
CA ASN A 460 -2.18 -20.95 6.86
C ASN A 460 -2.90 -20.75 8.19
N GLU A 461 -2.32 -21.18 9.31
CA GLU A 461 -2.88 -20.91 10.64
C GLU A 461 -2.96 -19.40 10.92
N LEU A 462 -1.95 -18.60 10.53
CA LEU A 462 -2.02 -17.14 10.65
C LEU A 462 -3.19 -16.55 9.83
N LYS A 463 -3.49 -17.13 8.66
CA LYS A 463 -4.63 -16.73 7.83
C LYS A 463 -5.96 -17.10 8.52
N GLU A 464 -6.07 -18.32 9.02
CA GLU A 464 -7.23 -18.81 9.78
C GLU A 464 -7.49 -17.99 11.06
N MET A 465 -6.43 -17.45 11.66
CA MET A 465 -6.54 -16.57 12.83
C MET A 465 -7.00 -15.14 12.50
N GLY A 466 -7.13 -14.80 11.22
CA GLY A 466 -7.65 -13.49 10.83
C GLY A 466 -6.63 -12.53 10.21
N ILE A 467 -5.39 -12.97 9.97
CA ILE A 467 -4.34 -12.13 9.37
C ILE A 467 -4.32 -12.37 7.86
N PHE A 468 -5.17 -11.67 7.10
CA PHE A 468 -5.41 -11.99 5.68
C PHE A 468 -4.46 -11.36 4.66
N ASP A 469 -3.71 -10.34 5.06
CA ASP A 469 -2.71 -9.75 4.19
C ASP A 469 -1.52 -10.71 3.98
N PHE A 470 -1.27 -11.08 2.71
CA PHE A 470 -0.23 -12.04 2.35
C PHE A 470 1.16 -11.56 2.73
N GLU A 471 1.48 -10.29 2.51
CA GLU A 471 2.80 -9.73 2.80
C GLU A 471 3.05 -9.69 4.31
N ILE A 472 2.03 -9.32 5.09
CA ILE A 472 2.08 -9.32 6.55
C ILE A 472 2.28 -10.73 7.07
N ARG A 473 1.49 -11.72 6.63
CA ARG A 473 1.68 -13.13 7.04
C ARG A 473 3.06 -13.65 6.69
N ASN A 474 3.50 -13.42 5.45
CA ASN A 474 4.79 -13.93 4.98
C ASN A 474 5.94 -13.32 5.80
N THR A 475 5.86 -12.03 6.09
CA THR A 475 6.88 -11.37 6.91
C THR A 475 6.82 -11.82 8.36
N LEU A 476 5.62 -11.94 8.95
CA LEU A 476 5.44 -12.41 10.31
C LEU A 476 5.97 -13.83 10.47
N HIS A 477 5.57 -14.76 9.60
CA HIS A 477 6.08 -16.13 9.58
C HIS A 477 7.61 -16.18 9.45
N LYS A 478 8.20 -15.44 8.49
CA LYS A 478 9.67 -15.37 8.37
C LYS A 478 10.32 -14.86 9.65
N GLY A 479 9.70 -13.86 10.29
CA GLY A 479 10.14 -13.31 11.56
C GLY A 479 10.07 -14.31 12.72
N LEU A 480 9.01 -15.13 12.79
CA LEU A 480 8.88 -16.21 13.78
C LEU A 480 9.97 -17.28 13.57
N GLU A 481 10.25 -17.67 12.33
CA GLU A 481 11.34 -18.60 12.00
C GLU A 481 12.71 -18.06 12.41
N LEU A 482 12.98 -16.77 12.18
CA LEU A 482 14.22 -16.14 12.64
C LEU A 482 14.33 -16.13 14.18
N GLN A 483 13.22 -15.91 14.89
CA GLN A 483 13.19 -16.01 16.35
C GLN A 483 13.50 -17.45 16.81
N LYS A 484 12.93 -18.48 16.17
CA LYS A 484 13.26 -19.90 16.47
C LYS A 484 14.75 -20.15 16.35
N GLN A 485 15.36 -19.69 15.27
CA GLN A 485 16.80 -19.82 15.03
C GLN A 485 17.62 -19.10 16.11
N ALA A 486 17.22 -17.90 16.51
CA ALA A 486 17.87 -17.15 17.58
C ALA A 486 17.79 -17.89 18.94
N PHE A 487 16.65 -18.51 19.27
CA PHE A 487 16.50 -19.33 20.48
C PHE A 487 17.44 -20.53 20.49
N VAL A 488 17.56 -21.24 19.37
CA VAL A 488 18.48 -22.39 19.23
C VAL A 488 19.93 -21.93 19.37
N ALA A 489 20.31 -20.84 18.72
CA ALA A 489 21.67 -20.30 18.80
C ALA A 489 22.08 -19.90 20.23
N GLN A 490 21.17 -19.27 20.98
CA GLN A 490 21.43 -18.89 22.37
C GLN A 490 21.44 -20.09 23.32
N SER A 491 20.58 -21.08 23.09
CA SER A 491 20.56 -22.30 23.91
C SER A 491 21.85 -23.12 23.77
N ASN A 492 22.49 -23.08 22.61
CA ASN A 492 23.78 -23.74 22.37
C ASN A 492 25.00 -22.96 22.89
N SER A 493 24.79 -21.69 23.28
CA SER A 493 25.86 -20.81 23.78
C SER A 493 25.95 -20.80 25.31
N ILE A 494 24.97 -21.41 26.00
CA ILE A 494 24.91 -21.61 27.45
C ILE A 494 25.43 -23.01 27.75
#